data_AF-A0A3D8REQ9-F1
#
_entry.id   AF-A0A3D8REQ9-F1
#
_cell.length_a   1.000
_cell.length_b   1.000
_cell.length_c   1.000
_cell.angle_alpha   90.00
_cell.angle_beta   90.00
_cell.angle_gamma   90.00
#
_symmetry.space_group_name_H-M   'P 1'
#
loop_
_entity.id
_entity.type
_entity.pdbx_description
1 polymer ?
#
loop_
_entity_poly.entity_id
_entity_poly.type
_entity_poly.pdbx_seq_one_letter_code
_entity_poly.pdbx_strand_id
1 'polypeptide(L)'
;MRKSRECSRSNPHANPINRKRGRDDTDTEDDQPDFKRHRASLETYPLDFQEEVKQLATDIVASIYYDINHLCAVRKRAKLEKKDEDVKFYRRQYSESSRLLDMLVWSTWEVSKMDKIDDPEGTLRRMSEFASLCGWRMLSICLTAEGFRRALRQTTEDVKWGEVVKKIMDNQWSIEVYARSRRLDWRGLWFRYAYMNHEQVDEQLRFRRKMWEEHPHHIVQTIDKKVRRPRFEGEAQIHIDEHIFDPNSDLWKAKRRKRDPTLRRPEDGKCALCGRKKLCECKLDFSAGNLVELVERPLIGTGVRALCAFKARDILGQFIGVLQPPGFEGDEVYALSHVSMIDDKEQLAVISPKKYGNWTRYMAHSCKPSTKFILRTIGRYTVVTIEAVADIAAGKDITVDYGDEYWVDREDECACGENECISKKKEEEEKEEEEEEEEEEEEQEEQEEQEEQEEQEEEEEEEEQEEEEEQEEQEEQEEQEEQEEEEEQEEEEEEEEQEEEEEQEEQEEEETVYTYESSDETFDTDDSGTDESSGDDRTYVSGRFN
;
A
#
# COMPACT_ATOMS: atom_id res chain seq x y z
N MET A 1 -73.89 -11.90 -22.61
CA MET A 1 -73.99 -10.57 -23.27
C MET A 1 -72.67 -9.83 -23.06
N ARG A 2 -72.13 -8.95 -23.90
CA ARG A 2 -72.27 -8.60 -25.33
C ARG A 2 -71.27 -7.44 -25.55
N LYS A 3 -70.22 -7.65 -26.36
CA LYS A 3 -69.30 -6.64 -26.95
C LYS A 3 -68.35 -5.82 -26.05
N SER A 4 -67.06 -5.92 -26.40
CA SER A 4 -66.00 -4.92 -26.22
C SER A 4 -66.24 -3.64 -27.04
N ARG A 5 -65.51 -2.57 -26.70
CA ARG A 5 -65.27 -1.41 -27.58
C ARG A 5 -63.96 -0.71 -27.21
N GLU A 6 -63.25 -0.22 -28.22
CA GLU A 6 -62.01 0.56 -28.11
C GLU A 6 -62.25 2.02 -28.53
N CYS A 7 -61.16 2.81 -28.56
CA CYS A 7 -61.04 4.18 -29.07
C CYS A 7 -61.64 5.30 -28.19
N SER A 8 -61.12 6.54 -28.25
CA SER A 8 -60.12 7.10 -29.17
C SER A 8 -59.15 8.10 -28.51
N ARG A 9 -58.04 8.40 -29.21
CA ARG A 9 -57.18 9.56 -28.94
C ARG A 9 -57.75 10.83 -29.60
N SER A 10 -57.63 11.99 -28.96
CA SER A 10 -57.64 13.30 -29.64
C SER A 10 -56.97 14.41 -28.82
N ASN A 11 -56.09 15.17 -29.49
CA ASN A 11 -55.48 16.45 -29.12
C ASN A 11 -54.85 16.96 -30.44
N PRO A 12 -55.06 18.21 -30.90
CA PRO A 12 -54.18 19.32 -30.46
C PRO A 12 -54.77 20.76 -30.53
N HIS A 13 -53.98 21.72 -30.03
CA HIS A 13 -53.98 23.19 -30.30
C HIS A 13 -55.13 24.08 -29.75
N ALA A 14 -54.92 25.36 -29.40
CA ALA A 14 -53.70 26.08 -28.97
C ALA A 14 -54.03 27.51 -28.42
N ASN A 15 -53.38 27.90 -27.30
CA ASN A 15 -52.94 29.27 -26.93
C ASN A 15 -53.95 30.46 -26.90
N PRO A 16 -53.55 31.66 -26.38
CA PRO A 16 -52.95 31.89 -25.06
C PRO A 16 -53.60 33.09 -24.31
N ILE A 17 -53.54 33.13 -22.97
CA ILE A 17 -53.74 34.39 -22.22
C ILE A 17 -52.62 34.60 -21.20
N ASN A 18 -51.82 35.63 -21.44
CA ASN A 18 -50.77 36.10 -20.56
C ASN A 18 -51.35 37.05 -19.50
N ARG A 19 -51.23 36.70 -18.22
CA ARG A 19 -51.43 37.63 -17.10
C ARG A 19 -50.33 37.47 -16.06
N LYS A 20 -49.26 38.25 -16.23
CA LYS A 20 -48.37 38.64 -15.13
C LYS A 20 -49.23 39.13 -13.95
N ARG A 21 -49.01 38.56 -12.76
CA ARG A 21 -49.20 39.25 -11.49
C ARG A 21 -47.82 39.35 -10.87
N GLY A 22 -47.46 40.52 -10.37
CA GLY A 22 -46.24 40.66 -9.58
C GLY A 22 -46.34 39.80 -8.33
N ARG A 23 -45.19 39.27 -7.89
CA ARG A 23 -45.01 38.95 -6.48
C ARG A 23 -44.77 40.30 -5.78
N ASP A 24 -45.46 40.52 -4.68
CA ASP A 24 -45.22 41.68 -3.83
C ASP A 24 -44.26 41.19 -2.75
N ASP A 25 -43.01 41.62 -2.81
CA ASP A 25 -41.92 41.05 -2.01
C ASP A 25 -41.91 41.70 -0.62
N THR A 26 -42.84 41.24 0.22
CA THR A 26 -42.87 41.50 1.67
C THR A 26 -42.68 40.19 2.42
N ASP A 27 -41.44 39.72 2.48
CA ASP A 27 -41.05 38.61 3.35
C ASP A 27 -41.21 39.03 4.81
N THR A 28 -42.25 38.52 5.48
CA THR A 28 -42.36 38.58 6.94
C THR A 28 -41.45 37.51 7.54
N GLU A 29 -40.28 37.92 8.02
CA GLU A 29 -39.39 37.09 8.84
C GLU A 29 -40.05 36.75 10.18
N ASP A 30 -40.76 35.63 10.27
CA ASP A 30 -41.20 35.03 11.54
C ASP A 30 -41.43 33.51 11.41
N ASP A 31 -41.42 32.81 12.55
CA ASP A 31 -41.69 31.36 12.68
C ASP A 31 -40.75 30.37 11.94
N GLN A 32 -39.44 30.67 11.88
CA GLN A 32 -38.44 29.60 12.05
C GLN A 32 -38.02 29.53 13.53
N PRO A 33 -38.08 28.36 14.20
CA PRO A 33 -37.69 28.27 15.60
C PRO A 33 -36.19 28.56 15.80
N ASP A 34 -35.89 29.45 16.75
CA ASP A 34 -34.52 29.88 17.07
C ASP A 34 -33.73 28.81 17.84
N PHE A 35 -33.34 27.75 17.14
CA PHE A 35 -32.53 26.65 17.67
C PHE A 35 -31.08 27.04 18.03
N LYS A 36 -30.64 28.28 17.80
CA LYS A 36 -29.25 28.70 18.06
C LYS A 36 -28.96 29.06 19.51
N ARG A 37 -29.97 29.35 20.34
CA ARG A 37 -29.74 30.07 21.62
C ARG A 37 -29.10 29.27 22.76
N HIS A 38 -29.30 27.95 22.87
CA HIS A 38 -28.81 27.18 24.03
C HIS A 38 -28.19 25.82 23.67
N ARG A 39 -27.01 25.86 23.04
CA ARG A 39 -25.93 24.90 23.32
C ARG A 39 -24.65 25.67 23.62
N ALA A 40 -23.99 25.34 24.72
CA ALA A 40 -22.58 25.68 24.88
C ALA A 40 -21.79 24.88 23.83
N SER A 41 -20.84 25.50 23.13
CA SER A 41 -19.97 24.74 22.23
C SER A 41 -19.14 23.76 23.06
N LEU A 42 -18.90 22.55 22.55
CA LEU A 42 -18.00 21.60 23.21
C LEU A 42 -16.59 22.20 23.39
N GLU A 43 -16.21 23.12 22.52
CA GLU A 43 -14.95 23.86 22.54
C GLU A 43 -14.76 24.75 23.78
N THR A 44 -15.84 25.14 24.49
CA THR A 44 -15.73 25.95 25.72
C THR A 44 -15.44 25.12 26.98
N TYR A 45 -15.27 23.80 26.83
CA TYR A 45 -14.98 22.88 27.94
C TYR A 45 -13.50 22.44 27.95
N PRO A 46 -12.97 22.05 29.13
CA PRO A 46 -11.66 21.41 29.26
C PRO A 46 -11.46 20.22 28.31
N LEU A 47 -10.23 20.03 27.83
CA LEU A 47 -9.90 19.07 26.76
C LEU A 47 -10.26 17.61 27.12
N ASP A 48 -10.04 17.22 28.37
CA ASP A 48 -10.41 15.92 28.94
C ASP A 48 -11.94 15.67 28.85
N PHE A 49 -12.75 16.68 29.17
CA PHE A 49 -14.21 16.59 28.97
C PHE A 49 -14.57 16.56 27.48
N GLN A 50 -13.86 17.30 26.63
CA GLN A 50 -14.10 17.20 25.18
C GLN A 50 -13.81 15.80 24.64
N GLU A 51 -12.76 15.15 25.13
CA GLU A 51 -12.39 13.78 24.77
C GLU A 51 -13.40 12.75 25.32
N GLU A 52 -13.83 12.86 26.58
CA GLU A 52 -14.92 12.04 27.16
C GLU A 52 -16.16 12.08 26.25
N VAL A 53 -16.57 13.27 25.83
CA VAL A 53 -17.80 13.48 25.04
C VAL A 53 -17.64 13.02 23.58
N LYS A 54 -16.48 13.27 22.96
CA LYS A 54 -16.16 12.75 21.61
C LYS A 54 -16.08 11.22 21.61
N GLN A 55 -15.56 10.60 22.67
CA GLN A 55 -15.52 9.14 22.83
C GLN A 55 -16.92 8.57 23.06
N LEU A 56 -17.70 9.11 24.00
CA LEU A 56 -19.10 8.72 24.25
C LEU A 56 -19.96 8.75 22.98
N ALA A 57 -19.85 9.81 22.17
CA ALA A 57 -20.55 9.91 20.90
C ALA A 57 -20.08 8.86 19.88
N THR A 58 -18.79 8.52 19.88
CA THR A 58 -18.20 7.49 19.02
C THR A 58 -18.66 6.09 19.44
N ASP A 59 -18.70 5.79 20.73
CA ASP A 59 -19.17 4.51 21.29
C ASP A 59 -20.67 4.29 21.04
N ILE A 60 -21.48 5.35 21.16
CA ILE A 60 -22.91 5.29 20.82
C ILE A 60 -23.08 4.98 19.32
N VAL A 61 -22.31 5.62 18.44
CA VAL A 61 -22.34 5.31 16.99
C VAL A 61 -21.87 3.88 16.69
N ALA A 62 -20.80 3.40 17.33
CA ALA A 62 -20.35 2.00 17.22
C ALA A 62 -21.42 1.00 17.68
N SER A 63 -22.13 1.30 18.78
CA SER A 63 -23.23 0.48 19.28
C SER A 63 -24.42 0.42 18.31
N ILE A 64 -24.68 1.50 17.55
CA ILE A 64 -25.74 1.50 16.52
C ILE A 64 -25.40 0.51 15.40
N TYR A 65 -24.16 0.47 14.92
CA TYR A 65 -23.75 -0.54 13.93
C TYR A 65 -23.85 -1.96 14.48
N TYR A 66 -23.34 -2.19 15.70
CA TYR A 66 -23.41 -3.50 16.36
C TYR A 66 -24.86 -3.99 16.52
N ASP A 67 -25.75 -3.16 17.07
CA ASP A 67 -27.14 -3.52 17.33
C ASP A 67 -27.93 -3.76 16.04
N ILE A 68 -27.72 -2.93 14.99
CA ILE A 68 -28.33 -3.13 13.68
C ILE A 68 -27.89 -4.48 13.09
N ASN A 69 -26.60 -4.81 13.18
CA ASN A 69 -26.05 -6.08 12.70
C ASN A 69 -26.64 -7.27 13.47
N HIS A 70 -26.61 -7.20 14.80
CA HIS A 70 -27.13 -8.23 15.69
C HIS A 70 -28.63 -8.45 15.48
N LEU A 71 -29.43 -7.39 15.45
CA LEU A 71 -30.88 -7.46 15.24
C LEU A 71 -31.23 -8.06 13.87
N CYS A 72 -30.48 -7.73 12.81
CA CYS A 72 -30.65 -8.34 11.49
C CYS A 72 -30.26 -9.82 11.46
N ALA A 73 -29.18 -10.21 12.15
CA ALA A 73 -28.78 -11.60 12.30
C ALA A 73 -29.82 -12.42 13.09
N VAL A 74 -30.28 -11.92 14.25
CA VAL A 74 -31.40 -12.49 15.02
C VAL A 74 -32.64 -12.64 14.14
N ARG A 75 -33.03 -11.58 13.40
CA ARG A 75 -34.20 -11.59 12.50
C ARG A 75 -34.10 -12.64 11.40
N LYS A 76 -32.89 -12.93 10.89
CA LYS A 76 -32.62 -14.00 9.92
C LYS A 76 -32.86 -15.38 10.56
N ARG A 77 -32.26 -15.65 11.72
CA ARG A 77 -32.44 -16.92 12.46
C ARG A 77 -33.88 -17.14 12.91
N ALA A 78 -34.52 -16.13 13.50
CA ALA A 78 -35.91 -16.16 13.94
C ALA A 78 -36.90 -16.55 12.82
N LYS A 79 -36.59 -16.21 11.55
CA LYS A 79 -37.41 -16.57 10.38
C LYS A 79 -37.09 -17.96 9.80
N LEU A 80 -35.83 -18.37 9.80
CA LEU A 80 -35.37 -19.63 9.20
C LEU A 80 -35.41 -20.80 10.19
N GLU A 81 -34.81 -20.62 11.36
CA GLU A 81 -34.61 -21.63 12.40
C GLU A 81 -35.74 -21.64 13.45
N LYS A 82 -36.51 -20.53 13.54
CA LYS A 82 -37.64 -20.35 14.47
C LYS A 82 -37.30 -20.57 15.96
N LYS A 83 -36.04 -20.37 16.34
CA LYS A 83 -35.59 -20.39 17.75
C LYS A 83 -36.42 -19.40 18.58
N ASP A 84 -37.04 -19.90 19.65
CA ASP A 84 -37.94 -19.14 20.51
C ASP A 84 -37.22 -17.96 21.20
N GLU A 85 -35.95 -18.13 21.58
CA GLU A 85 -35.10 -17.06 22.14
C GLU A 85 -34.87 -15.91 21.15
N ASP A 86 -34.47 -16.21 19.90
CA ASP A 86 -34.31 -15.22 18.82
C ASP A 86 -35.64 -14.48 18.55
N VAL A 87 -36.77 -15.20 18.57
CA VAL A 87 -38.12 -14.62 18.38
C VAL A 87 -38.51 -13.72 19.56
N LYS A 88 -38.24 -14.13 20.81
CA LYS A 88 -38.49 -13.34 22.02
C LYS A 88 -37.63 -12.08 22.06
N PHE A 89 -36.34 -12.18 21.75
CA PHE A 89 -35.43 -11.05 21.69
C PHE A 89 -35.89 -10.04 20.63
N TYR A 90 -36.13 -10.48 19.38
CA TYR A 90 -36.59 -9.60 18.30
C TYR A 90 -37.90 -8.88 18.65
N ARG A 91 -38.86 -9.58 19.26
CA ARG A 91 -40.13 -8.97 19.73
C ARG A 91 -39.90 -7.92 20.82
N ARG A 92 -39.00 -8.17 21.78
CA ARG A 92 -38.65 -7.19 22.84
C ARG A 92 -38.01 -5.93 22.25
N GLN A 93 -37.00 -6.11 21.39
CA GLN A 93 -36.31 -5.00 20.70
C GLN A 93 -37.28 -4.15 19.88
N TYR A 94 -38.16 -4.80 19.11
CA TYR A 94 -39.22 -4.13 18.35
C TYR A 94 -40.23 -3.39 19.25
N SER A 95 -40.63 -3.98 20.37
CA SER A 95 -41.58 -3.36 21.31
C SER A 95 -41.01 -2.11 21.99
N GLU A 96 -39.73 -2.13 22.40
CA GLU A 96 -39.04 -0.94 22.93
C GLU A 96 -38.94 0.17 21.88
N SER A 97 -38.58 -0.19 20.66
CA SER A 97 -38.49 0.73 19.52
C SER A 97 -39.84 1.38 19.22
N SER A 98 -40.93 0.59 19.18
CA SER A 98 -42.26 1.12 18.91
C SER A 98 -42.79 1.94 20.08
N ARG A 99 -42.58 1.55 21.36
CA ARG A 99 -43.13 2.34 22.50
C ARG A 99 -42.63 3.78 22.48
N LEU A 100 -41.36 3.99 22.13
CA LEU A 100 -40.79 5.33 21.97
C LEU A 100 -41.41 6.08 20.77
N LEU A 101 -41.58 5.42 19.62
CA LEU A 101 -42.23 6.03 18.46
C LEU A 101 -43.71 6.35 18.69
N ASP A 102 -44.45 5.48 19.39
CA ASP A 102 -45.85 5.69 19.80
C ASP A 102 -45.98 6.99 20.60
N MET A 103 -45.10 7.21 21.58
CA MET A 103 -45.10 8.43 22.40
C MET A 103 -44.82 9.69 21.55
N LEU A 104 -43.80 9.66 20.67
CA LEU A 104 -43.47 10.81 19.83
C LEU A 104 -44.55 11.11 18.76
N VAL A 105 -45.14 10.07 18.15
CA VAL A 105 -46.21 10.26 17.15
C VAL A 105 -47.45 10.87 17.80
N TRP A 106 -47.82 10.42 19.01
CA TRP A 106 -48.93 11.04 19.74
C TRP A 106 -48.64 12.46 20.20
N SER A 107 -47.43 12.76 20.70
CA SER A 107 -47.08 14.13 21.10
C SER A 107 -47.04 15.12 19.92
N THR A 108 -46.66 14.66 18.73
CA THR A 108 -46.48 15.54 17.57
C THR A 108 -47.76 15.69 16.73
N TRP A 109 -48.60 14.66 16.62
CA TRP A 109 -49.77 14.67 15.71
C TRP A 109 -51.13 14.48 16.40
N GLU A 110 -51.19 14.15 17.69
CA GLU A 110 -52.45 13.94 18.43
C GLU A 110 -52.64 14.96 19.58
N VAL A 111 -52.70 16.24 19.19
CA VAL A 111 -52.75 17.45 20.05
C VAL A 111 -53.78 17.36 21.20
N SER A 112 -54.86 16.59 21.04
CA SER A 112 -55.90 16.36 22.06
C SER A 112 -55.43 15.63 23.33
N LYS A 113 -54.16 15.19 23.40
CA LYS A 113 -53.54 14.52 24.56
C LYS A 113 -52.33 15.25 25.13
N MET A 114 -51.97 16.43 24.61
CA MET A 114 -50.66 17.06 24.85
C MET A 114 -50.40 17.39 26.33
N ASP A 115 -51.42 17.82 27.08
CA ASP A 115 -51.33 18.22 28.51
C ASP A 115 -51.03 17.07 29.50
N LYS A 116 -50.66 15.87 29.03
CA LYS A 116 -50.61 14.64 29.86
C LYS A 116 -49.37 13.76 29.67
N ILE A 117 -48.41 14.19 28.84
CA ILE A 117 -47.19 13.40 28.59
C ILE A 117 -46.05 13.98 29.46
N ASP A 118 -45.85 13.36 30.62
CA ASP A 118 -44.71 13.62 31.49
C ASP A 118 -43.42 13.08 30.85
N ASP A 119 -42.43 13.95 30.66
CA ASP A 119 -41.10 13.63 30.09
C ASP A 119 -39.98 14.06 31.05
N PRO A 120 -39.93 13.52 32.29
CA PRO A 120 -39.03 14.01 33.34
C PRO A 120 -37.55 13.72 33.05
N GLU A 121 -37.27 12.78 32.12
CA GLU A 121 -35.93 12.49 31.63
C GLU A 121 -35.51 13.38 30.46
N GLY A 122 -36.43 14.11 29.81
CA GLY A 122 -36.20 14.83 28.56
C GLY A 122 -36.06 13.92 27.32
N THR A 123 -36.56 12.69 27.38
CA THR A 123 -36.43 11.67 26.33
C THR A 123 -37.22 12.06 25.08
N LEU A 124 -38.44 12.57 25.21
CA LEU A 124 -39.24 13.05 24.08
C LEU A 124 -38.71 14.37 23.51
N ARG A 125 -38.18 15.26 24.36
CA ARG A 125 -37.44 16.45 23.89
C ARG A 125 -36.31 16.05 22.94
N ARG A 126 -35.42 15.14 23.39
CA ARG A 126 -34.30 14.62 22.59
C ARG A 126 -34.75 13.87 21.34
N MET A 127 -35.82 13.09 21.40
CA MET A 127 -36.39 12.41 20.22
C MET A 127 -36.96 13.38 19.19
N SER A 128 -37.67 14.44 19.61
CA SER A 128 -38.26 15.45 18.72
C SER A 128 -37.19 16.31 18.05
N GLU A 129 -36.18 16.72 18.82
CA GLU A 129 -34.98 17.38 18.31
C GLU A 129 -34.28 16.52 17.24
N PHE A 130 -34.03 15.24 17.53
CA PHE A 130 -33.41 14.31 16.58
C PHE A 130 -34.27 14.08 15.33
N ALA A 131 -35.61 13.98 15.48
CA ALA A 131 -36.53 13.87 14.36
C ALA A 131 -36.46 15.08 13.41
N SER A 132 -36.20 16.27 13.98
CA SER A 132 -36.10 17.54 13.26
C SER A 132 -34.75 17.71 12.57
N LEU A 133 -33.65 17.34 13.23
CA LEU A 133 -32.28 17.50 12.72
C LEU A 133 -31.85 16.36 11.76
N CYS A 134 -32.17 15.11 12.10
CA CYS A 134 -31.73 13.92 11.34
C CYS A 134 -32.84 13.31 10.47
N GLY A 135 -34.09 13.78 10.63
CA GLY A 135 -35.26 13.25 9.94
C GLY A 135 -35.80 11.95 10.54
N TRP A 136 -37.13 11.79 10.47
CA TRP A 136 -37.88 10.60 10.93
C TRP A 136 -37.29 9.26 10.46
N ARG A 137 -36.72 9.21 9.25
CA ARG A 137 -36.08 8.01 8.70
C ARG A 137 -34.86 7.57 9.51
N MET A 138 -33.98 8.50 9.84
CA MET A 138 -32.78 8.20 10.63
C MET A 138 -33.17 7.87 12.07
N LEU A 139 -34.13 8.61 12.64
CA LEU A 139 -34.69 8.29 13.96
C LEU A 139 -35.20 6.83 13.99
N SER A 140 -35.91 6.41 12.94
CA SER A 140 -36.47 5.05 12.86
C SER A 140 -35.42 3.96 12.73
N ILE A 141 -34.28 4.24 12.08
CA ILE A 141 -33.14 3.34 11.99
C ILE A 141 -32.47 3.25 13.37
N CYS A 142 -32.09 4.39 13.95
CA CYS A 142 -31.41 4.48 15.23
C CYS A 142 -32.26 3.92 16.39
N LEU A 143 -33.59 4.11 16.40
CA LEU A 143 -34.49 3.54 17.40
C LEU A 143 -34.44 2.01 17.46
N THR A 144 -34.04 1.32 16.40
CA THR A 144 -33.86 -0.15 16.45
C THR A 144 -32.65 -0.57 17.28
N ALA A 145 -31.64 0.29 17.43
CA ALA A 145 -30.47 0.05 18.27
C ALA A 145 -30.77 0.30 19.76
N GLU A 146 -30.26 -0.56 20.63
CA GLU A 146 -30.41 -0.42 22.07
C GLU A 146 -29.51 0.68 22.63
N GLY A 147 -28.27 0.81 22.14
CA GLY A 147 -27.35 1.87 22.54
C GLY A 147 -27.93 3.28 22.31
N PHE A 148 -28.56 3.51 21.15
CA PHE A 148 -29.26 4.77 20.88
C PHE A 148 -30.49 4.99 21.76
N ARG A 149 -31.33 3.96 21.99
CA ARG A 149 -32.47 4.07 22.92
C ARG A 149 -32.02 4.30 24.37
N ARG A 150 -30.81 3.90 24.74
CA ARG A 150 -30.18 4.20 26.04
C ARG A 150 -29.66 5.64 26.08
N ALA A 151 -28.92 6.09 25.07
CA ALA A 151 -28.49 7.48 24.94
C ALA A 151 -29.68 8.46 25.01
N LEU A 152 -30.77 8.16 24.29
CA LEU A 152 -32.02 8.93 24.34
C LEU A 152 -32.63 9.10 25.74
N ARG A 153 -32.35 8.20 26.68
CA ARG A 153 -32.86 8.24 28.07
C ARG A 153 -31.81 8.76 29.07
N GLN A 154 -30.54 8.45 28.84
CA GLN A 154 -29.46 8.58 29.81
C GLN A 154 -28.55 9.80 29.55
N THR A 155 -28.50 10.33 28.33
CA THR A 155 -27.71 11.52 27.99
C THR A 155 -28.51 12.79 28.31
N THR A 156 -28.53 13.19 29.59
CA THR A 156 -29.29 14.34 30.09
C THR A 156 -28.60 15.70 29.82
N GLU A 157 -27.28 15.71 29.67
CA GLU A 157 -26.49 16.91 29.35
C GLU A 157 -26.65 17.28 27.86
N ASP A 158 -27.20 18.47 27.56
CA ASP A 158 -27.49 18.90 26.19
C ASP A 158 -26.25 19.05 25.29
N VAL A 159 -25.07 19.27 25.88
CA VAL A 159 -23.77 19.27 25.17
C VAL A 159 -23.38 17.85 24.75
N LYS A 160 -23.48 16.87 25.66
CA LYS A 160 -23.19 15.45 25.37
C LYS A 160 -24.17 14.90 24.35
N TRP A 161 -25.45 15.26 24.46
CA TRP A 161 -26.45 14.91 23.46
C TRP A 161 -26.17 15.59 22.11
N GLY A 162 -25.67 16.83 22.10
CA GLY A 162 -25.27 17.54 20.88
C GLY A 162 -24.19 16.83 20.08
N GLU A 163 -23.11 16.38 20.74
CA GLU A 163 -22.04 15.64 20.06
C GLU A 163 -22.53 14.26 19.57
N VAL A 164 -23.42 13.59 20.31
CA VAL A 164 -24.09 12.34 19.85
C VAL A 164 -24.91 12.58 18.57
N VAL A 165 -25.74 13.62 18.54
CA VAL A 165 -26.53 14.00 17.35
C VAL A 165 -25.60 14.30 16.17
N LYS A 166 -24.58 15.14 16.38
CA LYS A 166 -23.58 15.52 15.39
C LYS A 166 -22.84 14.31 14.81
N LYS A 167 -22.29 13.43 15.66
CA LYS A 167 -21.58 12.22 15.23
C LYS A 167 -22.47 11.27 14.40
N ILE A 168 -23.77 11.22 14.70
CA ILE A 168 -24.76 10.48 13.89
C ILE A 168 -25.07 11.20 12.58
N MET A 169 -25.15 12.53 12.56
CA MET A 169 -25.30 13.32 11.32
C MET A 169 -24.09 13.16 10.39
N ASP A 170 -22.87 13.14 10.92
CA ASP A 170 -21.63 12.91 10.15
C ASP A 170 -21.64 11.53 9.47
N ASN A 171 -22.13 10.51 10.19
CA ASN A 171 -22.17 9.13 9.72
C ASN A 171 -23.52 8.71 9.08
N GLN A 172 -24.45 9.65 8.88
CA GLN A 172 -25.83 9.34 8.47
C GLN A 172 -25.93 8.50 7.18
N TRP A 173 -25.00 8.69 6.24
CA TRP A 173 -24.94 7.96 4.98
C TRP A 173 -24.56 6.49 5.21
N SER A 174 -23.47 6.26 5.96
CA SER A 174 -23.02 4.92 6.35
C SER A 174 -24.08 4.19 7.19
N ILE A 175 -24.69 4.85 8.18
CA ILE A 175 -25.77 4.25 8.99
C ILE A 175 -26.95 3.82 8.08
N GLU A 176 -27.35 4.62 7.09
CA GLU A 176 -28.37 4.22 6.12
C GLU A 176 -27.91 3.04 5.24
N VAL A 177 -26.71 3.10 4.64
CA VAL A 177 -26.19 2.06 3.74
C VAL A 177 -26.01 0.73 4.48
N TYR A 178 -25.53 0.79 5.72
CA TYR A 178 -25.35 -0.35 6.61
C TYR A 178 -26.69 -0.99 7.00
N ALA A 179 -27.69 -0.19 7.38
CA ALA A 179 -29.05 -0.66 7.65
C ALA A 179 -29.71 -1.28 6.40
N ARG A 180 -29.50 -0.69 5.22
CA ARG A 180 -30.10 -1.14 3.94
C ARG A 180 -29.47 -2.42 3.41
N SER A 181 -28.14 -2.55 3.47
CA SER A 181 -27.42 -3.77 3.07
C SER A 181 -27.82 -4.97 3.93
N ARG A 182 -28.00 -4.77 5.24
CA ARG A 182 -28.35 -5.84 6.20
C ARG A 182 -29.86 -6.12 6.33
N ARG A 183 -30.72 -5.49 5.51
CA ARG A 183 -32.19 -5.66 5.50
C ARG A 183 -32.87 -5.32 6.84
N LEU A 184 -32.45 -4.22 7.46
CA LEU A 184 -33.10 -3.67 8.66
C LEU A 184 -34.58 -3.34 8.39
N ASP A 185 -35.41 -3.45 9.43
CA ASP A 185 -36.87 -3.37 9.34
C ASP A 185 -37.45 -2.10 9.95
N TRP A 186 -36.76 -0.96 9.85
CA TRP A 186 -37.21 0.31 10.46
C TRP A 186 -38.62 0.73 9.99
N ARG A 187 -39.00 0.37 8.75
CA ARG A 187 -40.37 0.52 8.23
C ARG A 187 -41.43 -0.26 9.01
N GLY A 188 -41.05 -1.36 9.66
CA GLY A 188 -41.93 -2.18 10.50
C GLY A 188 -42.71 -1.31 11.49
N LEU A 189 -41.99 -0.42 12.17
CA LEU A 189 -42.49 0.53 13.15
C LEU A 189 -43.62 1.43 12.60
N TRP A 190 -43.63 1.70 11.30
CA TRP A 190 -44.54 2.64 10.65
C TRP A 190 -45.85 2.03 10.13
N PHE A 191 -45.91 0.72 9.89
CA PHE A 191 -47.13 0.09 9.36
C PHE A 191 -48.35 0.31 10.25
N ARG A 192 -48.16 0.47 11.57
CA ARG A 192 -49.25 0.75 12.51
C ARG A 192 -49.86 2.14 12.36
N TYR A 193 -49.22 3.07 11.65
CA TYR A 193 -49.70 4.43 11.38
C TYR A 193 -50.22 4.62 9.95
N ALA A 194 -50.19 3.58 9.11
CA ALA A 194 -50.63 3.67 7.70
C ALA A 194 -52.10 4.15 7.54
N TYR A 195 -52.93 4.04 8.59
CA TYR A 195 -54.29 4.56 8.60
C TYR A 195 -54.38 6.10 8.75
N MET A 196 -53.30 6.77 9.17
CA MET A 196 -53.28 8.22 9.42
C MET A 196 -53.22 9.04 8.14
N ASN A 197 -52.84 8.45 6.99
CA ASN A 197 -52.76 9.10 5.67
C ASN A 197 -51.99 10.44 5.73
N HIS A 198 -50.80 10.40 6.33
CA HIS A 198 -49.98 11.56 6.69
C HIS A 198 -48.63 11.49 5.96
N GLU A 199 -48.20 12.57 5.31
CA GLU A 199 -47.10 12.56 4.33
C GLU A 199 -45.78 11.98 4.90
N GLN A 200 -45.44 12.33 6.14
CA GLN A 200 -44.24 11.83 6.82
C GLN A 200 -44.28 10.31 7.05
N VAL A 201 -45.47 9.72 7.24
CA VAL A 201 -45.67 8.25 7.35
C VAL A 201 -45.48 7.61 5.98
N ASP A 202 -46.09 8.19 4.94
CA ASP A 202 -45.99 7.68 3.57
C ASP A 202 -44.52 7.68 3.10
N GLU A 203 -43.76 8.74 3.35
CA GLU A 203 -42.33 8.84 3.01
C GLU A 203 -41.48 7.73 3.67
N GLN A 204 -41.85 7.26 4.87
CA GLN A 204 -41.20 6.10 5.51
C GLN A 204 -41.61 4.78 4.86
N LEU A 205 -42.91 4.63 4.55
CA LEU A 205 -43.45 3.42 3.93
C LEU A 205 -43.03 3.27 2.45
N ARG A 206 -42.67 4.36 1.76
CA ARG A 206 -42.22 4.35 0.34
C ARG A 206 -41.19 3.26 0.06
N PHE A 207 -41.43 2.51 -1.01
CA PHE A 207 -40.51 1.53 -1.55
C PHE A 207 -39.17 2.19 -1.94
N ARG A 208 -38.05 1.48 -1.75
CA ARG A 208 -36.71 1.92 -2.18
C ARG A 208 -36.00 0.72 -2.80
N ARG A 209 -35.06 0.99 -3.72
CA ARG A 209 -34.20 -0.05 -4.33
C ARG A 209 -33.56 -0.91 -3.25
N LYS A 210 -33.70 -2.24 -3.40
CA LYS A 210 -33.10 -3.25 -2.52
C LYS A 210 -31.58 -3.15 -2.52
N MET A 211 -30.94 -3.50 -1.40
CA MET A 211 -29.47 -3.57 -1.25
C MET A 211 -29.00 -4.84 -0.51
N TRP A 212 -29.93 -5.75 -0.18
CA TRP A 212 -29.70 -6.91 0.69
C TRP A 212 -29.71 -8.26 -0.05
N GLU A 213 -29.65 -8.21 -1.39
CA GLU A 213 -29.60 -9.40 -2.26
C GLU A 213 -28.17 -9.68 -2.76
N GLU A 214 -27.25 -8.75 -2.50
CA GLU A 214 -25.79 -8.89 -2.63
C GLU A 214 -25.15 -8.97 -1.23
N HIS A 215 -23.88 -9.34 -1.14
CA HIS A 215 -23.15 -9.32 0.14
C HIS A 215 -22.88 -7.87 0.58
N PRO A 216 -22.81 -7.53 1.89
CA PRO A 216 -22.45 -6.18 2.31
C PRO A 216 -21.13 -5.66 1.71
N HIS A 217 -20.15 -6.53 1.46
CA HIS A 217 -18.88 -6.19 0.80
C HIS A 217 -18.94 -6.18 -0.73
N HIS A 218 -20.15 -6.16 -1.31
CA HIS A 218 -20.39 -5.78 -2.71
C HIS A 218 -20.81 -4.31 -2.83
N ILE A 219 -20.77 -3.54 -1.73
CA ILE A 219 -21.21 -2.16 -1.66
C ILE A 219 -20.04 -1.30 -1.17
N VAL A 220 -19.44 -0.55 -2.10
CA VAL A 220 -18.50 0.53 -1.78
C VAL A 220 -19.28 1.84 -1.73
N GLN A 221 -19.08 2.63 -0.68
CA GLN A 221 -19.60 3.99 -0.57
C GLN A 221 -18.66 4.97 -1.24
N THR A 222 -19.13 5.71 -2.23
CA THR A 222 -18.34 6.69 -2.98
C THR A 222 -18.23 8.02 -2.23
N ILE A 223 -17.21 8.81 -2.55
CA ILE A 223 -16.95 10.12 -1.91
C ILE A 223 -18.16 11.06 -2.08
N ASP A 224 -18.83 10.99 -3.23
CA ASP A 224 -20.04 11.76 -3.57
C ASP A 224 -21.35 11.23 -2.96
N LYS A 225 -21.27 10.38 -1.93
CA LYS A 225 -22.40 9.76 -1.22
C LYS A 225 -23.36 8.99 -2.15
N LYS A 226 -22.78 8.19 -3.05
CA LYS A 226 -23.48 7.13 -3.80
C LYS A 226 -22.95 5.77 -3.36
N VAL A 227 -23.37 4.71 -4.06
CA VAL A 227 -22.85 3.35 -3.87
C VAL A 227 -22.51 2.72 -5.22
N ARG A 228 -21.34 2.10 -5.30
CA ARG A 228 -20.90 1.28 -6.44
C ARG A 228 -20.61 -0.16 -6.00
N ARG A 229 -20.73 -1.09 -6.94
CA ARG A 229 -20.20 -2.45 -6.76
C ARG A 229 -18.70 -2.43 -7.07
N PRO A 230 -17.82 -3.03 -6.25
CA PRO A 230 -16.39 -3.03 -6.54
C PRO A 230 -16.09 -3.85 -7.79
N ARG A 231 -15.09 -3.38 -8.54
CA ARG A 231 -14.65 -3.94 -9.82
C ARG A 231 -13.14 -3.87 -9.92
N PHE A 232 -12.56 -4.79 -10.66
CA PHE A 232 -11.16 -4.82 -11.07
C PHE A 232 -11.11 -5.28 -12.53
N GLU A 233 -10.28 -4.68 -13.38
CA GLU A 233 -10.23 -4.95 -14.83
C GLU A 233 -11.63 -4.92 -15.52
N GLY A 234 -12.52 -4.06 -15.02
CA GLY A 234 -13.92 -3.99 -15.45
C GLY A 234 -14.83 -5.13 -14.95
N GLU A 235 -14.31 -6.28 -14.53
CA GLU A 235 -15.10 -7.37 -13.92
C GLU A 235 -15.60 -7.01 -12.52
N ALA A 236 -16.74 -7.59 -12.12
CA ALA A 236 -17.32 -7.38 -10.79
C ALA A 236 -16.80 -8.41 -9.79
N GLN A 237 -16.03 -7.95 -8.80
CA GLN A 237 -15.44 -8.83 -7.80
C GLN A 237 -16.52 -9.46 -6.90
N ILE A 238 -16.25 -10.66 -6.39
CA ILE A 238 -17.21 -11.52 -5.66
C ILE A 238 -16.70 -11.75 -4.23
N HIS A 239 -17.62 -12.09 -3.31
CA HIS A 239 -17.32 -12.37 -1.90
C HIS A 239 -17.36 -13.88 -1.67
N ILE A 240 -16.35 -14.41 -0.97
CA ILE A 240 -16.26 -15.81 -0.54
C ILE A 240 -15.83 -15.89 0.94
N ASP A 241 -16.31 -16.90 1.65
CA ASP A 241 -16.02 -17.13 3.08
C ASP A 241 -14.96 -18.22 3.32
N GLU A 242 -14.57 -18.97 2.28
CA GLU A 242 -13.55 -20.03 2.29
C GLU A 242 -12.77 -19.99 0.96
N HIS A 243 -11.53 -20.49 0.93
CA HIS A 243 -10.70 -20.51 -0.28
C HIS A 243 -11.31 -21.36 -1.41
N ILE A 244 -11.03 -20.99 -2.66
CA ILE A 244 -11.36 -21.81 -3.84
C ILE A 244 -10.10 -22.54 -4.29
N PHE A 245 -10.12 -23.87 -4.26
CA PHE A 245 -9.10 -24.74 -4.85
C PHE A 245 -9.73 -25.64 -5.92
N ASP A 246 -9.30 -25.50 -7.19
CA ASP A 246 -9.69 -26.43 -8.25
C ASP A 246 -8.49 -27.27 -8.74
N PRO A 247 -8.39 -28.55 -8.34
CA PRO A 247 -7.35 -29.48 -8.82
C PRO A 247 -7.51 -29.87 -10.30
N ASN A 248 -8.58 -29.44 -10.96
CA ASN A 248 -8.84 -29.68 -12.38
C ASN A 248 -8.53 -28.47 -13.26
N SER A 249 -8.10 -27.34 -12.67
CA SER A 249 -7.52 -26.23 -13.41
C SER A 249 -6.20 -26.66 -14.06
N ASP A 250 -5.89 -26.12 -15.24
CA ASP A 250 -4.71 -26.56 -16.01
C ASP A 250 -3.38 -26.21 -15.31
N LEU A 251 -3.37 -25.14 -14.52
CA LEU A 251 -2.28 -24.75 -13.62
C LEU A 251 -1.99 -25.83 -12.55
N TRP A 252 -3.01 -26.31 -11.83
CA TRP A 252 -2.82 -27.35 -10.80
C TRP A 252 -2.61 -28.75 -11.38
N LYS A 253 -3.18 -29.05 -12.56
CA LYS A 253 -2.87 -30.26 -13.35
C LYS A 253 -1.38 -30.32 -13.70
N ALA A 254 -0.81 -29.21 -14.19
CA ALA A 254 0.61 -29.15 -14.57
C ALA A 254 1.53 -29.45 -13.38
N LYS A 255 1.25 -28.84 -12.22
CA LYS A 255 1.97 -29.08 -10.95
C LYS A 255 1.55 -30.39 -10.25
N ARG A 256 0.69 -31.20 -10.89
CA ARG A 256 0.18 -32.53 -10.49
C ARG A 256 -0.51 -32.61 -9.12
N ARG A 257 -0.88 -31.47 -8.49
CA ARG A 257 -1.39 -31.44 -7.11
C ARG A 257 -2.91 -31.64 -7.07
N LYS A 258 -3.35 -32.73 -6.43
CA LYS A 258 -4.76 -33.15 -6.33
C LYS A 258 -5.44 -32.87 -4.98
N ARG A 259 -4.73 -32.24 -4.06
CA ARG A 259 -5.21 -31.88 -2.71
C ARG A 259 -4.94 -30.41 -2.47
N ASP A 260 -5.88 -29.76 -1.79
CA ASP A 260 -5.78 -28.38 -1.36
C ASP A 260 -4.42 -28.15 -0.66
N PRO A 261 -3.62 -27.16 -1.11
CA PRO A 261 -2.28 -26.91 -0.58
C PRO A 261 -2.29 -26.51 0.89
N THR A 262 -3.37 -25.92 1.39
CA THR A 262 -3.50 -25.39 2.75
C THR A 262 -3.91 -26.45 3.78
N LEU A 263 -4.13 -27.71 3.38
CA LEU A 263 -4.53 -28.78 4.29
C LEU A 263 -3.45 -29.11 5.33
N ARG A 264 -3.79 -28.86 6.60
CA ARG A 264 -2.92 -29.00 7.76
C ARG A 264 -2.31 -30.40 7.89
N ARG A 265 -0.98 -30.43 7.87
CA ARG A 265 -0.10 -31.56 8.14
C ARG A 265 0.14 -31.72 9.66
N PRO A 266 0.68 -32.87 10.14
CA PRO A 266 1.02 -33.05 11.56
C PRO A 266 2.17 -32.13 12.03
N GLU A 267 3.03 -31.77 11.09
CA GLU A 267 4.21 -30.92 11.19
C GLU A 267 3.87 -29.42 11.31
N ASP A 268 2.73 -28.96 10.77
CA ASP A 268 2.21 -27.58 10.88
C ASP A 268 1.75 -27.19 12.31
N GLY A 269 2.27 -27.84 13.35
CA GLY A 269 2.08 -27.44 14.75
C GLY A 269 0.67 -27.64 15.33
N LYS A 270 0.28 -26.72 16.24
CA LYS A 270 -0.98 -26.76 17.01
C LYS A 270 -2.03 -25.84 16.38
N CYS A 271 -3.31 -26.22 16.51
CA CYS A 271 -4.40 -25.30 16.18
C CYS A 271 -4.39 -24.08 17.14
N ALA A 272 -4.24 -22.88 16.61
CA ALA A 272 -4.14 -21.63 17.39
C ALA A 272 -5.35 -21.41 18.32
N LEU A 273 -6.56 -21.72 17.85
CA LEU A 273 -7.81 -21.46 18.59
C LEU A 273 -8.09 -22.47 19.74
N CYS A 274 -7.43 -23.62 19.79
CA CYS A 274 -7.72 -24.64 20.82
C CYS A 274 -6.53 -25.49 21.29
N GLY A 275 -5.30 -25.13 20.90
CA GLY A 275 -4.05 -25.79 21.32
C GLY A 275 -3.84 -27.23 20.83
N ARG A 276 -4.81 -27.86 20.16
CA ARG A 276 -4.76 -29.27 19.78
C ARG A 276 -3.72 -29.55 18.70
N LYS A 277 -2.78 -30.48 18.97
CA LYS A 277 -1.84 -31.06 17.98
C LYS A 277 -2.54 -31.93 16.92
N LYS A 278 -3.66 -32.58 17.25
CA LYS A 278 -4.47 -33.32 16.27
C LYS A 278 -5.35 -32.37 15.45
N LEU A 279 -5.83 -32.84 14.30
CA LEU A 279 -6.87 -32.18 13.50
C LEU A 279 -8.12 -31.90 14.35
N CYS A 280 -8.82 -30.81 14.06
CA CYS A 280 -10.04 -30.40 14.76
C CYS A 280 -10.89 -29.47 13.89
N GLU A 281 -12.19 -29.37 14.17
CA GLU A 281 -13.14 -28.60 13.36
C GLU A 281 -13.26 -27.12 13.77
N CYS A 282 -12.18 -26.53 14.31
CA CYS A 282 -12.17 -25.11 14.66
C CYS A 282 -12.14 -24.26 13.38
N LYS A 283 -13.10 -23.35 13.23
CA LYS A 283 -13.08 -22.28 12.22
C LYS A 283 -12.81 -20.94 12.89
N LEU A 284 -12.32 -19.97 12.12
CA LEU A 284 -12.24 -18.58 12.55
C LEU A 284 -13.66 -17.99 12.67
N ASP A 285 -13.85 -17.02 13.57
CA ASP A 285 -15.06 -16.20 13.59
C ASP A 285 -14.85 -14.98 12.67
N PHE A 286 -15.78 -14.77 11.74
CA PHE A 286 -15.77 -13.64 10.81
C PHE A 286 -16.67 -12.48 11.29
N SER A 287 -17.04 -12.46 12.57
CA SER A 287 -17.89 -11.42 13.19
C SER A 287 -17.30 -10.01 13.06
N ALA A 288 -15.99 -9.83 13.23
CA ALA A 288 -15.30 -8.55 13.02
C ALA A 288 -15.51 -8.01 11.60
N GLY A 289 -15.43 -8.88 10.59
CA GLY A 289 -15.78 -8.56 9.20
C GLY A 289 -17.24 -8.14 8.97
N ASN A 290 -18.15 -8.29 9.95
CA ASN A 290 -19.49 -7.70 9.86
C ASN A 290 -19.54 -6.25 10.39
N LEU A 291 -18.51 -5.80 11.10
CA LEU A 291 -18.37 -4.47 11.70
C LEU A 291 -17.30 -3.63 10.96
N VAL A 292 -17.18 -3.87 9.65
CA VAL A 292 -16.46 -3.02 8.71
C VAL A 292 -17.36 -2.62 7.54
N GLU A 293 -16.93 -1.64 6.76
CA GLU A 293 -17.52 -1.24 5.49
C GLU A 293 -16.46 -0.87 4.46
N LEU A 294 -16.82 -0.92 3.18
CA LEU A 294 -15.96 -0.47 2.09
C LEU A 294 -16.26 0.99 1.75
N VAL A 295 -15.23 1.82 1.75
CA VAL A 295 -15.31 3.26 1.52
C VAL A 295 -14.33 3.68 0.44
N GLU A 296 -14.76 4.60 -0.40
CA GLU A 296 -13.88 5.25 -1.36
C GLU A 296 -13.03 6.32 -0.66
N ARG A 297 -11.79 6.43 -1.11
CA ARG A 297 -10.76 7.31 -0.55
C ARG A 297 -10.05 8.04 -1.70
N PRO A 298 -9.63 9.30 -1.50
CA PRO A 298 -8.66 9.93 -2.38
C PRO A 298 -7.39 9.06 -2.46
N LEU A 299 -6.74 9.07 -3.64
CA LEU A 299 -5.51 8.33 -3.95
C LEU A 299 -5.66 6.80 -3.86
N ILE A 300 -5.79 6.22 -2.67
CA ILE A 300 -5.83 4.77 -2.40
C ILE A 300 -7.12 4.03 -2.85
N GLY A 301 -8.02 4.70 -3.57
CA GLY A 301 -9.17 4.07 -4.24
C GLY A 301 -10.25 3.51 -3.31
N THR A 302 -10.18 2.22 -2.95
CA THR A 302 -11.21 1.51 -2.16
C THR A 302 -10.62 0.94 -0.88
N GLY A 303 -10.82 1.64 0.23
CA GLY A 303 -10.37 1.26 1.57
C GLY A 303 -11.43 0.53 2.42
N VAL A 304 -11.00 0.02 3.58
CA VAL A 304 -11.86 -0.57 4.61
C VAL A 304 -11.93 0.35 5.82
N ARG A 305 -13.14 0.68 6.29
CA ARG A 305 -13.37 1.46 7.52
C ARG A 305 -13.93 0.59 8.64
N ALA A 306 -13.36 0.70 9.84
CA ALA A 306 -13.85 0.06 11.05
C ALA A 306 -15.13 0.75 11.57
N LEU A 307 -16.13 -0.03 12.00
CA LEU A 307 -17.40 0.48 12.54
C LEU A 307 -17.59 0.23 14.04
N CYS A 308 -16.67 -0.52 14.65
CA CYS A 308 -16.46 -0.60 16.09
C CYS A 308 -14.96 -0.42 16.39
N ALA A 309 -14.61 -0.36 17.67
CA ALA A 309 -13.21 -0.50 18.05
C ALA A 309 -12.77 -1.97 17.99
N PHE A 310 -11.49 -2.20 17.68
CA PHE A 310 -10.80 -3.48 17.83
C PHE A 310 -9.58 -3.30 18.72
N LYS A 311 -9.15 -4.35 19.41
CA LYS A 311 -7.99 -4.33 20.30
C LYS A 311 -6.75 -4.90 19.64
N ALA A 312 -5.58 -4.43 20.07
CA ALA A 312 -4.30 -5.00 19.67
C ALA A 312 -4.32 -6.53 19.90
N ARG A 313 -3.95 -7.29 18.86
CA ARG A 313 -3.97 -8.75 18.76
C ARG A 313 -5.34 -9.40 18.56
N ASP A 314 -6.40 -8.65 18.29
CA ASP A 314 -7.65 -9.21 17.74
C ASP A 314 -7.42 -9.76 16.32
N ILE A 315 -7.96 -10.95 16.05
CA ILE A 315 -8.01 -11.51 14.69
C ILE A 315 -9.26 -10.96 13.99
N LEU A 316 -9.08 -10.12 12.98
CA LEU A 316 -10.17 -9.44 12.28
C LEU A 316 -10.76 -10.29 11.14
N GLY A 317 -9.93 -11.16 10.55
CA GLY A 317 -10.33 -12.02 9.46
C GLY A 317 -9.21 -12.94 8.96
N GLN A 318 -9.43 -13.50 7.78
CA GLN A 318 -8.48 -14.34 7.04
C GLN A 318 -8.31 -13.72 5.65
N PHE A 319 -7.10 -13.71 5.09
CA PHE A 319 -6.89 -13.37 3.68
C PHE A 319 -7.37 -14.55 2.83
N ILE A 320 -8.43 -14.35 2.05
CA ILE A 320 -9.10 -15.42 1.30
C ILE A 320 -9.17 -15.06 -0.18
N GLY A 321 -8.75 -16.00 -1.02
CA GLY A 321 -8.77 -15.92 -2.47
C GLY A 321 -8.87 -17.30 -3.13
N VAL A 322 -8.78 -17.33 -4.46
CA VAL A 322 -8.50 -18.54 -5.23
C VAL A 322 -7.06 -18.99 -4.95
N LEU A 323 -6.85 -20.27 -4.66
CA LEU A 323 -5.54 -20.84 -4.46
C LEU A 323 -4.94 -21.24 -5.82
N GLN A 324 -3.81 -20.64 -6.15
CA GLN A 324 -3.03 -20.86 -7.38
C GLN A 324 -1.69 -21.53 -7.03
N PRO A 325 -1.02 -22.23 -7.97
CA PRO A 325 0.26 -22.86 -7.67
C PRO A 325 1.38 -21.85 -7.42
N PRO A 326 2.48 -22.28 -6.76
CA PRO A 326 3.72 -21.51 -6.65
C PRO A 326 4.24 -21.02 -8.00
N GLY A 327 4.67 -19.77 -8.09
CA GLY A 327 4.96 -19.08 -9.35
C GLY A 327 3.69 -18.88 -10.20
N PHE A 328 2.81 -17.98 -9.76
CA PHE A 328 1.61 -17.55 -10.49
C PHE A 328 1.59 -16.02 -10.57
N GLU A 329 1.80 -15.48 -11.77
CA GLU A 329 1.91 -14.02 -12.00
C GLU A 329 0.56 -13.32 -12.27
N GLY A 330 -0.56 -14.04 -12.43
CA GLY A 330 -1.83 -13.45 -12.91
C GLY A 330 -2.59 -12.50 -11.96
N ASP A 331 -1.97 -12.04 -10.86
CA ASP A 331 -2.57 -11.20 -9.81
C ASP A 331 -1.53 -10.30 -9.10
N GLU A 332 -0.77 -9.51 -9.87
CA GLU A 332 0.26 -8.55 -9.40
C GLU A 332 -0.20 -7.56 -8.31
N VAL A 333 -1.52 -7.36 -8.13
CA VAL A 333 -2.09 -6.32 -7.24
C VAL A 333 -2.61 -6.89 -5.92
N TYR A 334 -2.96 -8.18 -5.85
CA TYR A 334 -3.50 -8.77 -4.62
C TYR A 334 -2.97 -10.17 -4.27
N ALA A 335 -2.04 -10.73 -5.05
CA ALA A 335 -1.40 -12.00 -4.74
C ALA A 335 -0.73 -11.96 -3.36
N LEU A 336 -0.87 -13.03 -2.58
CA LEU A 336 -0.08 -13.24 -1.36
C LEU A 336 0.45 -14.67 -1.29
N SER A 337 1.75 -14.81 -1.02
CA SER A 337 2.42 -16.10 -0.82
C SER A 337 1.86 -16.84 0.41
N HIS A 338 1.30 -18.03 0.19
CA HIS A 338 0.95 -18.96 1.27
C HIS A 338 2.12 -19.91 1.49
N VAL A 339 3.05 -19.52 2.35
CA VAL A 339 4.24 -20.31 2.70
C VAL A 339 3.92 -21.41 3.72
N SER A 340 4.91 -22.25 4.02
CA SER A 340 4.81 -23.33 5.00
C SER A 340 4.93 -22.83 6.44
N MET A 341 4.44 -23.64 7.38
CA MET A 341 4.53 -23.37 8.83
C MET A 341 5.91 -23.74 9.43
N ILE A 342 6.88 -24.10 8.59
CA ILE A 342 8.14 -24.77 8.97
C ILE A 342 9.34 -24.17 8.24
N ASP A 343 9.17 -23.89 6.95
CA ASP A 343 10.16 -23.33 6.03
C ASP A 343 9.46 -22.22 5.25
N ASP A 344 9.80 -20.96 5.50
CA ASP A 344 9.21 -19.81 4.82
C ASP A 344 9.52 -19.81 3.31
N LYS A 345 10.54 -20.55 2.87
CA LYS A 345 10.90 -20.75 1.46
C LYS A 345 10.04 -21.82 0.77
N GLU A 346 9.34 -22.68 1.51
CA GLU A 346 8.36 -23.63 0.96
C GLU A 346 7.03 -22.91 0.65
N GLN A 347 6.97 -22.18 -0.47
CA GLN A 347 5.70 -21.63 -0.99
C GLN A 347 4.74 -22.78 -1.35
N LEU A 348 3.61 -22.90 -0.65
CA LEU A 348 2.61 -23.95 -0.87
C LEU A 348 1.61 -23.58 -1.97
N ALA A 349 1.29 -22.29 -2.07
CA ALA A 349 0.36 -21.70 -3.03
C ALA A 349 0.53 -20.16 -3.09
N VAL A 350 -0.10 -19.55 -4.09
CA VAL A 350 -0.43 -18.11 -4.11
C VAL A 350 -1.93 -17.95 -3.80
N ILE A 351 -2.29 -17.02 -2.93
CA ILE A 351 -3.68 -16.62 -2.68
C ILE A 351 -4.01 -15.45 -3.61
N SER A 352 -4.91 -15.67 -4.58
CA SER A 352 -5.37 -14.65 -5.53
C SER A 352 -6.83 -14.23 -5.25
N PRO A 353 -7.07 -13.10 -4.58
CA PRO A 353 -8.42 -12.61 -4.28
C PRO A 353 -9.00 -11.71 -5.39
N LYS A 354 -8.24 -11.38 -6.46
CA LYS A 354 -8.59 -10.49 -7.58
C LYS A 354 -10.04 -10.56 -8.03
N LYS A 355 -10.55 -11.75 -8.34
CA LYS A 355 -11.95 -11.97 -8.74
C LYS A 355 -12.85 -12.48 -7.60
N TYR A 356 -12.35 -13.40 -6.79
CA TYR A 356 -13.07 -14.01 -5.68
C TYR A 356 -12.23 -13.91 -4.41
N GLY A 357 -12.66 -13.10 -3.45
CA GLY A 357 -12.03 -13.00 -2.13
C GLY A 357 -12.97 -12.38 -1.09
N ASN A 358 -12.52 -12.12 0.14
CA ASN A 358 -13.32 -11.38 1.13
C ASN A 358 -12.90 -9.90 1.24
N TRP A 359 -13.41 -9.17 2.24
CA TRP A 359 -13.17 -7.73 2.44
C TRP A 359 -11.70 -7.34 2.63
N THR A 360 -10.83 -8.27 3.06
CA THR A 360 -9.43 -7.99 3.40
C THR A 360 -8.59 -7.51 2.20
N ARG A 361 -8.98 -7.84 0.96
CA ARG A 361 -8.34 -7.31 -0.27
C ARG A 361 -8.52 -5.80 -0.51
N TYR A 362 -9.29 -5.12 0.34
CA TYR A 362 -9.53 -3.67 0.29
C TYR A 362 -8.87 -2.94 1.46
N MET A 363 -8.07 -3.62 2.28
CA MET A 363 -7.21 -2.93 3.24
C MET A 363 -6.09 -2.27 2.45
N ALA A 364 -5.99 -0.95 2.54
CA ALA A 364 -4.94 -0.20 1.86
C ALA A 364 -3.60 -0.35 2.59
N HIS A 365 -2.50 -0.10 1.86
CA HIS A 365 -1.19 -0.04 2.45
C HIS A 365 -1.06 1.08 3.50
N SER A 366 -0.23 0.87 4.51
CA SER A 366 0.46 1.94 5.25
C SER A 366 1.75 1.41 5.85
N CYS A 367 2.83 2.19 5.75
CA CYS A 367 4.12 1.89 6.38
C CYS A 367 4.04 1.85 7.92
N LYS A 368 2.92 2.36 8.50
CA LYS A 368 2.58 2.27 9.92
C LYS A 368 1.22 1.58 10.10
N PRO A 369 1.13 0.29 9.76
CA PRO A 369 -0.15 -0.35 9.51
C PRO A 369 -0.94 -0.59 10.80
N SER A 370 -2.27 -0.59 10.69
CA SER A 370 -3.15 -0.97 11.80
C SER A 370 -3.19 -2.49 12.06
N THR A 371 -2.85 -3.29 11.04
CA THR A 371 -2.90 -4.75 11.04
C THR A 371 -1.70 -5.37 10.33
N LYS A 372 -1.50 -6.69 10.48
CA LYS A 372 -0.58 -7.46 9.65
C LYS A 372 -1.11 -8.85 9.29
N PHE A 373 -0.55 -9.41 8.23
CA PHE A 373 -0.69 -10.82 7.87
C PHE A 373 0.06 -11.70 8.89
N ILE A 374 -0.55 -12.79 9.35
CA ILE A 374 0.10 -13.81 10.19
C ILE A 374 -0.29 -15.20 9.69
N LEU A 375 0.69 -16.05 9.36
CA LEU A 375 0.43 -17.45 9.04
C LEU A 375 0.06 -18.23 10.32
N ARG A 376 -1.07 -18.95 10.28
CA ARG A 376 -1.60 -19.71 11.41
C ARG A 376 -2.16 -21.06 11.00
N THR A 377 -1.99 -22.02 11.89
CA THR A 377 -2.70 -23.30 11.83
C THR A 377 -4.05 -23.17 12.54
N ILE A 378 -5.16 -23.27 11.82
CA ILE A 378 -6.53 -23.20 12.36
C ILE A 378 -7.34 -24.42 11.89
N GLY A 379 -7.76 -25.24 12.86
CA GLY A 379 -8.62 -26.40 12.63
C GLY A 379 -7.96 -27.51 11.80
N ARG A 380 -8.32 -27.53 10.52
CA ARG A 380 -7.85 -28.44 9.45
C ARG A 380 -6.95 -27.79 8.42
N TYR A 381 -6.70 -26.48 8.52
CA TYR A 381 -5.96 -25.71 7.52
C TYR A 381 -4.81 -24.92 8.14
N THR A 382 -3.79 -24.63 7.35
CA THR A 382 -2.97 -23.43 7.51
C THR A 382 -3.69 -22.28 6.80
N VAL A 383 -3.64 -21.07 7.36
CA VAL A 383 -4.39 -19.90 6.90
C VAL A 383 -3.59 -18.64 7.19
N VAL A 384 -3.73 -17.60 6.37
CA VAL A 384 -3.21 -16.26 6.69
C VAL A 384 -4.29 -15.46 7.40
N THR A 385 -4.09 -15.13 8.69
CA THR A 385 -4.99 -14.26 9.46
C THR A 385 -4.58 -12.79 9.35
N ILE A 386 -5.58 -11.91 9.44
CA ILE A 386 -5.38 -10.47 9.60
C ILE A 386 -5.51 -10.13 11.08
N GLU A 387 -4.45 -9.58 11.68
CA GLU A 387 -4.40 -9.29 13.11
C GLU A 387 -4.01 -7.85 13.39
N ALA A 388 -4.75 -7.19 14.28
CA ALA A 388 -4.47 -5.82 14.71
C ALA A 388 -3.13 -5.75 15.46
N VAL A 389 -2.24 -4.82 15.09
CA VAL A 389 -0.97 -4.61 15.81
C VAL A 389 -1.11 -3.57 16.92
N ALA A 390 -2.10 -2.68 16.81
CA ALA A 390 -2.48 -1.66 17.78
C ALA A 390 -4.00 -1.66 18.02
N ASP A 391 -4.48 -0.84 18.97
CA ASP A 391 -5.91 -0.61 19.15
C ASP A 391 -6.46 0.23 17.98
N ILE A 392 -7.48 -0.30 17.28
CA ILE A 392 -8.12 0.38 16.14
C ILE A 392 -9.39 1.05 16.63
N ALA A 393 -9.50 2.38 16.50
CA ALA A 393 -10.69 3.13 16.91
C ALA A 393 -11.82 3.07 15.87
N ALA A 394 -13.08 3.11 16.32
CA ALA A 394 -14.23 3.13 15.43
C ALA A 394 -14.20 4.36 14.49
N GLY A 395 -14.42 4.14 13.19
CA GLY A 395 -14.36 5.16 12.15
C GLY A 395 -12.97 5.41 11.56
N LYS A 396 -11.90 4.78 12.09
CA LYS A 396 -10.59 4.71 11.42
C LYS A 396 -10.60 3.67 10.30
N ASP A 397 -9.67 3.81 9.37
CA ASP A 397 -9.46 2.83 8.31
C ASP A 397 -8.54 1.69 8.79
N ILE A 398 -8.74 0.52 8.20
CA ILE A 398 -7.95 -0.69 8.49
C ILE A 398 -6.91 -0.85 7.38
N THR A 399 -5.68 -0.45 7.71
CA THR A 399 -4.49 -0.58 6.87
C THR A 399 -3.68 -1.82 7.25
N VAL A 400 -2.92 -2.32 6.28
CA VAL A 400 -1.98 -3.43 6.41
C VAL A 400 -0.67 -3.04 5.73
N ASP A 401 0.45 -3.68 6.09
CA ASP A 401 1.65 -3.61 5.27
C ASP A 401 1.48 -4.53 4.05
N TYR A 402 2.07 -4.15 2.91
CA TYR A 402 2.12 -5.00 1.71
C TYR A 402 3.44 -5.77 1.61
N GLY A 403 4.49 -5.35 2.32
CA GLY A 403 5.86 -5.88 2.20
C GLY A 403 6.61 -5.25 1.02
N ASP A 404 7.94 -5.24 1.13
CA ASP A 404 8.83 -4.51 0.23
C ASP A 404 8.81 -5.07 -1.20
N GLU A 405 8.64 -6.40 -1.33
CA GLU A 405 8.42 -7.12 -2.61
C GLU A 405 7.28 -6.53 -3.46
N TYR A 406 6.30 -5.83 -2.87
CA TYR A 406 5.22 -5.20 -3.62
C TYR A 406 5.67 -3.94 -4.40
N TRP A 407 6.73 -3.27 -3.93
CA TRP A 407 7.14 -1.92 -4.36
C TRP A 407 8.42 -1.88 -5.22
N VAL A 408 9.03 -3.05 -5.47
CA VAL A 408 10.25 -3.14 -6.31
C VAL A 408 9.93 -2.68 -7.74
N ASP A 409 9.09 -3.43 -8.45
CA ASP A 409 8.74 -3.17 -9.85
C ASP A 409 7.55 -2.19 -10.01
N ARG A 410 7.44 -1.15 -9.18
CA ARG A 410 6.30 -0.21 -9.18
C ARG A 410 6.70 1.27 -9.18
N GLU A 411 6.18 1.97 -10.20
CA GLU A 411 6.07 3.44 -10.29
C GLU A 411 4.98 4.03 -9.37
N ASP A 412 4.17 3.20 -8.68
CA ASP A 412 3.07 3.66 -7.83
C ASP A 412 3.59 4.34 -6.53
N GLU A 413 3.39 5.65 -6.38
CA GLU A 413 3.67 6.37 -5.11
C GLU A 413 2.86 5.82 -3.91
N CYS A 414 3.50 5.68 -2.76
CA CYS A 414 2.89 5.24 -1.53
C CYS A 414 2.10 6.37 -0.83
N ALA A 415 0.85 6.55 -1.26
CA ALA A 415 -0.09 7.53 -0.73
C ALA A 415 -0.59 7.29 0.73
N CYS A 416 0.23 6.71 1.61
CA CYS A 416 -0.16 6.44 3.00
C CYS A 416 -0.04 7.65 3.95
N GLY A 417 0.83 8.62 3.63
CA GLY A 417 0.97 9.88 4.36
C GLY A 417 1.66 9.79 5.73
N GLU A 418 2.33 8.68 6.04
CA GLU A 418 3.15 8.55 7.26
C GLU A 418 4.49 9.30 7.13
N ASN A 419 5.18 9.50 8.26
CA ASN A 419 6.49 10.15 8.27
C ASN A 419 7.54 9.25 7.59
N GLU A 420 7.74 8.05 8.14
CA GLU A 420 8.61 6.98 7.62
C GLU A 420 7.88 6.25 6.48
N CYS A 421 7.74 6.89 5.32
CA CYS A 421 7.04 6.34 4.15
C CYS A 421 8.03 5.71 3.15
N ILE A 422 7.71 4.56 2.57
CA ILE A 422 8.60 3.86 1.63
C ILE A 422 8.94 4.70 0.38
N SER A 423 8.01 5.50 -0.16
CA SER A 423 8.35 6.39 -1.29
C SER A 423 9.30 7.51 -0.89
N LYS A 424 9.22 8.03 0.35
CA LYS A 424 10.20 9.01 0.82
C LYS A 424 11.59 8.41 1.00
N LYS A 425 11.65 7.13 1.40
CA LYS A 425 12.91 6.41 1.45
C LYS A 425 13.51 6.26 0.07
N LYS A 426 12.72 5.88 -0.94
CA LYS A 426 13.17 5.93 -2.33
C LYS A 426 13.61 7.35 -2.72
N GLU A 427 12.83 8.40 -2.42
CA GLU A 427 13.22 9.80 -2.63
C GLU A 427 14.45 10.27 -1.80
N GLU A 428 14.94 9.47 -0.84
CA GLU A 428 16.14 9.74 -0.03
C GLU A 428 17.31 8.89 -0.56
N GLU A 429 17.10 7.59 -0.73
CA GLU A 429 18.00 6.59 -1.36
C GLU A 429 18.39 6.99 -2.80
N GLU A 430 17.45 7.41 -3.65
CA GLU A 430 17.69 7.91 -5.02
C GLU A 430 18.53 9.21 -5.04
N LYS A 431 18.62 9.96 -3.93
CA LYS A 431 19.51 11.13 -3.82
C LYS A 431 20.86 10.81 -3.20
N GLU A 432 20.92 9.85 -2.30
CA GLU A 432 22.19 9.31 -1.84
C GLU A 432 22.91 8.62 -3.02
N GLU A 433 22.18 7.97 -3.94
CA GLU A 433 22.71 7.48 -5.23
C GLU A 433 23.07 8.63 -6.22
N GLU A 434 22.26 9.67 -6.40
CA GLU A 434 22.63 10.85 -7.23
C GLU A 434 23.84 11.63 -6.66
N GLU A 435 23.97 11.77 -5.33
CA GLU A 435 25.12 12.43 -4.66
C GLU A 435 26.39 11.54 -4.71
N GLU A 436 26.29 10.20 -4.63
CA GLU A 436 27.43 9.28 -4.83
C GLU A 436 27.89 9.23 -6.32
N GLU A 437 26.97 9.33 -7.30
CA GLU A 437 27.35 9.45 -8.72
C GLU A 437 28.02 10.81 -9.05
N GLU A 438 27.58 11.93 -8.44
CA GLU A 438 28.26 13.23 -8.59
C GLU A 438 29.67 13.22 -7.92
N GLU A 439 29.86 12.57 -6.76
CA GLU A 439 31.20 12.42 -6.14
C GLU A 439 32.13 11.49 -6.96
N GLU A 440 31.63 10.40 -7.58
CA GLU A 440 32.44 9.56 -8.48
C GLU A 440 32.81 10.26 -9.80
N GLU A 441 31.99 11.18 -10.33
CA GLU A 441 32.37 12.01 -11.49
C GLU A 441 33.43 13.07 -11.12
N GLU A 442 33.32 13.76 -9.96
CA GLU A 442 34.35 14.72 -9.51
C GLU A 442 35.70 14.02 -9.20
N GLU A 443 35.74 12.83 -8.59
CA GLU A 443 37.00 12.08 -8.39
C GLU A 443 37.63 11.62 -9.72
N GLN A 444 36.87 11.46 -10.80
CA GLN A 444 37.39 11.13 -12.14
C GLN A 444 37.97 12.36 -12.86
N GLU A 445 37.29 13.52 -12.81
CA GLU A 445 37.86 14.76 -13.37
C GLU A 445 39.16 15.18 -12.64
N GLU A 446 39.25 15.04 -11.30
CA GLU A 446 40.51 15.29 -10.58
C GLU A 446 41.64 14.30 -10.95
N GLN A 447 41.32 13.07 -11.40
CA GLN A 447 42.31 12.10 -11.86
C GLN A 447 42.78 12.39 -13.29
N GLU A 448 41.88 12.74 -14.22
CA GLU A 448 42.26 13.14 -15.58
C GLU A 448 43.10 14.45 -15.56
N GLU A 449 42.76 15.43 -14.71
CA GLU A 449 43.63 16.63 -14.53
C GLU A 449 45.01 16.30 -13.93
N GLN A 450 45.16 15.20 -13.17
CA GLN A 450 46.45 14.77 -12.62
C GLN A 450 47.28 13.99 -13.67
N GLU A 451 46.67 13.10 -14.45
CA GLU A 451 47.37 12.41 -15.55
C GLU A 451 47.82 13.42 -16.63
N GLU A 452 47.01 14.43 -17.00
CA GLU A 452 47.46 15.51 -17.89
C GLU A 452 48.62 16.35 -17.31
N GLN A 453 48.76 16.44 -15.97
CA GLN A 453 49.88 17.14 -15.33
C GLN A 453 51.14 16.28 -15.25
N GLU A 454 51.03 14.98 -14.97
CA GLU A 454 52.18 14.07 -15.01
C GLU A 454 52.73 13.90 -16.44
N GLU A 455 51.87 13.83 -17.49
CA GLU A 455 52.33 13.85 -18.89
C GLU A 455 53.05 15.17 -19.26
N GLN A 456 52.62 16.32 -18.71
CA GLN A 456 53.30 17.62 -18.93
C GLN A 456 54.64 17.73 -18.18
N GLU A 457 54.77 17.18 -16.97
CA GLU A 457 56.06 17.12 -16.27
C GLU A 457 57.03 16.12 -16.94
N GLU A 458 56.54 15.02 -17.53
CA GLU A 458 57.38 14.13 -18.38
C GLU A 458 57.79 14.78 -19.71
N GLU A 459 56.92 15.54 -20.40
CA GLU A 459 57.31 16.30 -21.61
C GLU A 459 58.34 17.42 -21.30
N GLU A 460 58.22 18.14 -20.16
CA GLU A 460 59.23 19.13 -19.74
C GLU A 460 60.58 18.46 -19.33
N GLU A 461 60.58 17.28 -18.70
CA GLU A 461 61.82 16.53 -18.40
C GLU A 461 62.48 15.94 -19.68
N GLU A 462 61.72 15.59 -20.74
CA GLU A 462 62.31 15.19 -22.03
C GLU A 462 62.89 16.40 -22.79
N GLU A 463 62.23 17.57 -22.82
CA GLU A 463 62.80 18.79 -23.45
C GLU A 463 64.08 19.28 -22.74
N GLU A 464 64.17 19.25 -21.40
CA GLU A 464 65.42 19.59 -20.70
C GLU A 464 66.57 18.60 -21.00
N GLN A 465 66.27 17.32 -21.28
CA GLN A 465 67.28 16.33 -21.68
C GLN A 465 67.76 16.50 -23.13
N GLU A 466 66.87 16.83 -24.08
CA GLU A 466 67.30 17.16 -25.45
C GLU A 466 68.14 18.46 -25.48
N GLU A 467 67.84 19.47 -24.64
CA GLU A 467 68.70 20.67 -24.50
C GLU A 467 70.07 20.36 -23.86
N GLU A 468 70.20 19.38 -22.94
CA GLU A 468 71.53 18.94 -22.44
C GLU A 468 72.31 18.12 -23.49
N GLU A 469 71.68 17.20 -24.23
CA GLU A 469 72.36 16.44 -25.31
C GLU A 469 72.79 17.35 -26.49
N GLU A 470 71.99 18.34 -26.93
CA GLU A 470 72.42 19.32 -27.93
C GLU A 470 73.61 20.18 -27.45
N GLN A 471 73.78 20.37 -26.13
CA GLN A 471 74.94 21.08 -25.57
C GLN A 471 76.20 20.20 -25.53
N GLU A 472 76.10 18.92 -25.15
CA GLU A 472 77.24 18.00 -25.22
C GLU A 472 77.70 17.75 -26.69
N GLU A 473 76.78 17.62 -27.67
CA GLU A 473 77.16 17.54 -29.10
C GLU A 473 77.83 18.83 -29.62
N GLN A 474 77.52 20.00 -29.04
CA GLN A 474 78.17 21.26 -29.40
C GLN A 474 79.57 21.38 -28.78
N GLU A 475 79.78 20.95 -27.52
CA GLU A 475 81.12 20.91 -26.92
C GLU A 475 82.02 19.85 -27.62
N GLU A 476 81.50 18.68 -28.01
CA GLU A 476 82.27 17.71 -28.83
C GLU A 476 82.58 18.23 -30.25
N GLN A 477 81.75 19.11 -30.83
CA GLN A 477 82.03 19.76 -32.12
C GLN A 477 83.07 20.88 -32.00
N GLU A 478 83.05 21.70 -30.95
CA GLU A 478 84.12 22.68 -30.70
C GLU A 478 85.46 21.97 -30.39
N GLU A 479 85.49 20.87 -29.64
CA GLU A 479 86.72 20.06 -29.47
C GLU A 479 87.20 19.40 -30.79
N GLN A 480 86.30 19.09 -31.72
CA GLN A 480 86.66 18.54 -33.05
C GLN A 480 87.15 19.62 -34.02
N GLU A 481 86.55 20.82 -34.05
CA GLU A 481 87.08 21.94 -34.84
C GLU A 481 88.45 22.42 -34.30
N GLU A 482 88.70 22.42 -32.98
CA GLU A 482 90.06 22.66 -32.44
C GLU A 482 91.06 21.55 -32.85
N GLN A 483 90.63 20.30 -32.96
CA GLN A 483 91.48 19.18 -33.42
C GLN A 483 91.74 19.22 -34.94
N GLU A 484 90.75 19.56 -35.78
CA GLU A 484 90.98 19.76 -37.22
C GLU A 484 91.83 21.03 -37.49
N GLU A 485 91.73 22.10 -36.69
CA GLU A 485 92.69 23.22 -36.77
C GLU A 485 94.10 22.83 -36.29
N GLU A 486 94.28 21.91 -35.32
CA GLU A 486 95.60 21.36 -34.97
C GLU A 486 96.15 20.40 -36.05
N GLU A 487 95.32 19.52 -36.66
CA GLU A 487 95.76 18.63 -37.76
C GLU A 487 96.04 19.39 -39.08
N GLU A 488 95.28 20.43 -39.46
CA GLU A 488 95.66 21.29 -40.61
C GLU A 488 96.96 22.06 -40.34
N GLN A 489 97.29 22.38 -39.08
CA GLN A 489 98.59 22.98 -38.71
C GLN A 489 99.73 21.95 -38.74
N GLU A 490 99.52 20.70 -38.34
CA GLU A 490 100.52 19.63 -38.51
C GLU A 490 100.68 19.24 -40.00
N GLU A 491 99.63 19.26 -40.83
CA GLU A 491 99.77 19.07 -42.30
C GLU A 491 100.43 20.28 -43.00
N GLU A 492 100.21 21.54 -42.60
CA GLU A 492 101.00 22.68 -43.12
C GLU A 492 102.49 22.60 -42.67
N GLU A 493 102.80 22.13 -41.45
CA GLU A 493 104.19 21.87 -41.05
C GLU A 493 104.80 20.64 -41.77
N GLU A 494 104.04 19.57 -42.04
CA GLU A 494 104.52 18.42 -42.85
C GLU A 494 104.64 18.74 -44.35
N GLU A 495 103.84 19.63 -44.95
CA GLU A 495 104.07 20.12 -46.32
C GLU A 495 105.29 21.07 -46.39
N GLU A 496 105.56 21.91 -45.37
CA GLU A 496 106.84 22.66 -45.31
C GLU A 496 108.05 21.74 -45.11
N GLU A 497 107.97 20.70 -44.25
CA GLU A 497 109.05 19.70 -44.14
C GLU A 497 109.18 18.83 -45.41
N GLN A 498 108.10 18.55 -46.15
CA GLN A 498 108.17 17.81 -47.42
C GLN A 498 108.66 18.65 -48.61
N GLU A 499 108.44 19.98 -48.66
CA GLU A 499 109.18 20.84 -49.60
C GLU A 499 110.68 20.94 -49.22
N GLU A 500 111.04 20.95 -47.92
CA GLU A 500 112.46 20.82 -47.51
C GLU A 500 113.04 19.41 -47.78
N GLU A 501 112.25 18.32 -47.76
CA GLU A 501 112.70 16.98 -48.16
C GLU A 501 112.74 16.78 -49.69
N GLU A 502 111.87 17.40 -50.52
CA GLU A 502 112.06 17.38 -51.98
C GLU A 502 113.32 18.19 -52.43
N GLU A 503 113.73 19.24 -51.71
CA GLU A 503 115.08 19.85 -51.90
C GLU A 503 116.24 18.91 -51.44
N GLN A 504 115.96 17.84 -50.70
CA GLN A 504 116.96 16.87 -50.21
C GLN A 504 116.96 15.54 -50.97
N GLU A 505 115.82 14.98 -51.39
CA GLU A 505 115.75 13.76 -52.21
C GLU A 505 116.14 13.99 -53.68
N GLU A 506 116.30 15.24 -54.16
CA GLU A 506 117.07 15.52 -55.40
C GLU A 506 118.57 15.14 -55.27
N GLN A 507 119.02 14.59 -54.12
CA GLN A 507 120.42 14.30 -53.79
C GLN A 507 120.80 12.83 -53.55
N GLU A 508 119.89 11.86 -53.29
CA GLU A 508 120.25 10.45 -52.99
C GLU A 508 119.49 9.35 -53.81
N GLU A 509 120.23 8.37 -54.35
CA GLU A 509 119.73 7.20 -55.12
C GLU A 509 120.14 5.86 -54.43
N GLU A 510 119.29 4.79 -54.46
CA GLU A 510 119.59 3.31 -54.40
C GLU A 510 118.92 2.36 -53.30
N GLU A 511 118.34 1.21 -53.74
CA GLU A 511 118.19 -0.17 -53.10
C GLU A 511 117.02 -0.73 -52.16
N THR A 512 116.13 -1.60 -52.73
CA THR A 512 115.60 -2.96 -52.24
C THR A 512 114.18 -3.23 -51.61
N VAL A 513 113.82 -4.50 -51.23
CA VAL A 513 112.49 -5.19 -51.56
C VAL A 513 112.10 -6.55 -50.80
N TYR A 514 110.79 -6.98 -50.76
CA TYR A 514 110.09 -8.32 -50.48
C TYR A 514 109.60 -8.77 -49.03
N THR A 515 108.82 -9.88 -48.79
CA THR A 515 107.33 -10.19 -48.91
C THR A 515 106.87 -11.62 -48.36
N TYR A 516 105.54 -11.98 -48.31
CA TYR A 516 104.82 -13.34 -48.37
C TYR A 516 104.19 -14.07 -47.10
N GLU A 517 103.27 -15.11 -47.17
CA GLU A 517 101.74 -15.17 -47.34
C GLU A 517 101.05 -16.60 -47.04
N SER A 518 99.69 -16.72 -46.81
CA SER A 518 98.71 -17.90 -46.92
C SER A 518 98.64 -19.11 -45.88
N SER A 519 97.62 -20.02 -45.68
CA SER A 519 96.13 -20.23 -46.00
C SER A 519 95.41 -21.51 -45.33
N ASP A 520 94.06 -21.72 -45.46
CA ASP A 520 93.16 -22.98 -45.44
C ASP A 520 92.78 -23.79 -44.11
N GLU A 521 91.72 -24.66 -43.87
CA GLU A 521 90.35 -25.07 -44.43
C GLU A 521 89.43 -26.06 -43.52
N THR A 522 88.06 -26.02 -43.59
CA THR A 522 86.95 -27.11 -43.51
C THR A 522 86.27 -27.86 -42.26
N PHE A 523 84.94 -28.16 -42.40
CA PHE A 523 84.06 -29.38 -42.10
C PHE A 523 83.24 -29.75 -40.78
N ASP A 524 81.91 -29.52 -40.79
CA ASP A 524 80.66 -30.38 -40.61
C ASP A 524 80.29 -31.48 -39.53
N THR A 525 78.95 -31.60 -39.28
CA THR A 525 78.05 -32.74 -38.85
C THR A 525 77.71 -33.26 -37.41
N ASP A 526 76.37 -33.36 -37.15
CA ASP A 526 75.50 -34.44 -36.58
C ASP A 526 75.29 -34.87 -35.08
N ASP A 527 74.01 -34.71 -34.66
CA ASP A 527 73.03 -35.68 -34.07
C ASP A 527 72.83 -35.98 -32.54
N SER A 528 71.58 -36.40 -32.26
CA SER A 528 70.73 -36.68 -31.09
C SER A 528 71.22 -37.44 -29.83
N GLY A 529 70.44 -37.32 -28.74
CA GLY A 529 70.33 -38.35 -27.67
C GLY A 529 69.83 -37.88 -26.30
N THR A 530 68.67 -38.39 -25.82
CA THR A 530 68.27 -38.41 -24.39
C THR A 530 68.93 -39.63 -23.68
N ASP A 531 68.89 -39.87 -22.36
CA ASP A 531 67.92 -39.48 -21.32
C ASP A 531 68.46 -39.65 -19.87
N GLU A 532 67.65 -39.22 -18.89
CA GLU A 532 67.54 -39.70 -17.48
C GLU A 532 68.78 -40.19 -16.67
N SER A 533 69.10 -39.51 -15.55
CA SER A 533 68.66 -39.89 -14.17
C SER A 533 69.64 -39.67 -12.98
N SER A 534 69.13 -39.00 -11.93
CA SER A 534 69.37 -39.23 -10.48
C SER A 534 70.76 -39.03 -9.81
N GLY A 535 70.75 -38.53 -8.57
CA GLY A 535 71.79 -38.83 -7.56
C GLY A 535 72.23 -37.67 -6.65
N ASP A 536 71.73 -37.65 -5.40
CA ASP A 536 72.32 -36.90 -4.25
C ASP A 536 73.81 -37.30 -4.00
N ASP A 537 74.66 -36.60 -3.24
CA ASP A 537 74.39 -35.88 -1.99
C ASP A 537 75.51 -34.88 -1.57
N ARG A 538 75.20 -34.06 -0.55
CA ARG A 538 76.02 -33.36 0.49
C ARG A 538 77.51 -33.75 0.65
N THR A 539 78.44 -32.95 1.23
CA THR A 539 78.43 -31.65 1.97
C THR A 539 79.87 -31.20 2.28
N TYR A 540 80.12 -29.90 2.51
CA TYR A 540 80.85 -29.27 3.65
C TYR A 540 81.26 -27.80 3.28
N VAL A 541 81.53 -26.83 4.16
CA VAL A 541 80.94 -26.34 5.43
C VAL A 541 81.79 -25.14 5.91
N SER A 542 81.16 -24.07 6.43
CA SER A 542 81.77 -22.89 7.11
C SER A 542 82.72 -21.98 6.29
N GLY A 543 82.75 -20.64 6.44
CA GLY A 543 81.85 -19.72 7.16
C GLY A 543 82.51 -18.90 8.27
N ARG A 544 82.40 -17.56 8.22
CA ARG A 544 82.66 -16.55 9.28
C ARG A 544 82.19 -15.16 8.81
N PHE A 545 81.81 -14.19 9.65
CA PHE A 545 81.11 -14.21 10.96
C PHE A 545 80.82 -12.76 11.40
N ASN A 546 79.61 -12.46 11.84
CA ASN A 546 79.27 -11.74 13.09
C ASN A 546 77.76 -11.75 13.32
#